data_AF-X5M960-F1
#
_entry.id   AF-X5M960-F1
#
_cell.length_a   1.000
_cell.length_b   1.000
_cell.length_c   1.000
_cell.angle_alpha   90.00
_cell.angle_beta   90.00
_cell.angle_gamma   90.00
#
_symmetry.space_group_name_H-M   'P 1'
#
loop_
_entity.id
_entity.type
_entity.pdbx_description
1 polymer ?
#
loop_
_entity_poly.entity_id
_entity_poly.type
_entity_poly.pdbx_seq_one_letter_code
_entity_poly.pdbx_strand_id
1 'polypeptide(L)' 'MADCAPLIVGLGGTLRHGSSTQLAVEAALAHASRMGADTLMLAGPALEMPFYAPRILAAHRRL' A
#
# COMPACT_ATOMS: atom_id res chain seq x y z
N MET A 1 -25.32 16.52 -3.34
CA MET A 1 -24.42 15.45 -3.82
C MET A 1 -24.03 14.67 -2.58
N ALA A 2 -24.07 13.33 -2.59
CA ALA A 2 -23.49 12.60 -1.47
C ALA A 2 -22.01 12.94 -1.47
N ASP A 3 -21.54 13.68 -0.46
CA ASP A 3 -20.11 13.94 -0.25
C ASP A 3 -19.48 12.60 0.13
N CYS A 4 -19.14 11.81 -0.89
CA CYS A 4 -18.40 10.58 -0.71
C CYS A 4 -17.00 10.97 -0.22
N ALA A 5 -16.57 10.39 0.90
CA ALA A 5 -15.22 10.59 1.39
C ALA A 5 -14.22 10.22 0.27
N PRO A 6 -13.21 11.08 -0.01
CA PRO A 6 -12.22 10.73 -1.01
C PRO A 6 -11.39 9.55 -0.50
N LEU A 7 -11.15 8.56 -1.37
CA LEU A 7 -10.22 7.48 -1.08
C LEU A 7 -8.80 7.90 -1.45
N ILE A 8 -7.93 8.01 -0.44
CA ILE A 8 -6.52 8.35 -0.61
C ILE A 8 -5.68 7.07 -0.45
N VAL A 9 -4.99 6.68 -1.51
CA VAL A 9 -4.15 5.49 -1.55
C VAL A 9 -2.68 5.89 -1.42
N GLY A 10 -2.05 5.47 -0.32
CA GLY A 10 -0.61 5.61 -0.13
C GLY A 10 0.13 4.42 -0.73
N LEU A 11 1.12 4.69 -1.58
CA LEU A 11 1.97 3.68 -2.19
C LEU A 11 3.35 3.69 -1.51
N GLY A 12 3.75 2.55 -0.96
CA GLY A 12 5.08 2.38 -0.39
C GLY A 12 6.12 2.03 -1.45
N GLY A 13 7.25 2.75 -1.47
CA GLY A 13 8.33 2.57 -2.44
C GLY A 13 9.36 1.49 -2.12
N THR A 14 9.24 0.80 -0.97
CA THR A 14 10.21 -0.22 -0.54
C THR A 14 9.50 -1.44 0.04
N LEU A 15 10.01 -2.64 -0.23
CA LEU A 15 9.53 -3.89 0.37
C LEU A 15 9.97 -4.07 1.84
N ARG A 16 10.90 -3.23 2.33
CA ARG A 16 11.44 -3.30 3.69
C ARG A 16 10.49 -2.62 4.67
N HIS A 17 10.03 -3.38 5.67
CA HIS A 17 9.24 -2.85 6.79
C HIS A 17 10.00 -1.77 7.56
N GLY A 18 9.31 -0.69 7.93
CA GLY A 18 9.85 0.39 8.76
C GLY A 18 10.92 1.22 8.03
N SER A 19 10.80 1.40 6.72
CA SER A 19 11.58 2.41 6.00
C SER A 19 11.07 3.82 6.33
N SER A 20 11.93 4.84 6.20
CA SER A 20 11.54 6.23 6.42
C SER A 20 10.40 6.67 5.50
N THR A 21 10.42 6.22 4.24
CA THR A 21 9.34 6.48 3.27
C THR A 21 8.04 5.81 3.68
N GLN A 22 8.06 4.56 4.18
CA GLN A 22 6.86 3.89 4.70
C GLN A 22 6.23 4.72 5.83
N LEU A 23 7.03 5.09 6.83
CA LEU A 23 6.57 5.85 7.99
C LEU A 23 6.01 7.23 7.59
N ALA A 24 6.63 7.89 6.61
CA ALA A 24 6.16 9.17 6.10
C ALA A 24 4.77 9.04 5.41
N VAL A 25 4.58 8.00 4.60
CA VAL A 25 3.29 7.74 3.93
C VAL A 25 2.21 7.38 4.96
N GLU A 26 2.53 6.55 5.95
CA GLU A 26 1.60 6.22 7.04
C GLU A 26 1.17 7.46 7.82
N ALA A 27 2.10 8.38 8.13
CA ALA A 27 1.78 9.63 8.81
C ALA A 27 0.86 10.54 7.98
N ALA A 28 1.09 10.62 6.66
CA ALA A 28 0.26 11.41 5.76
C ALA A 28 -1.16 10.83 5.64
N LEU A 29 -1.29 9.51 5.50
CA LEU A 29 -2.59 8.84 5.47
C LEU A 29 -3.34 9.01 6.80
N ALA A 30 -2.66 8.87 7.93
CA ALA A 30 -3.27 9.09 9.24
C ALA A 30 -3.82 10.52 9.37
N HIS A 31 -3.09 11.52 8.86
CA HIS A 31 -3.58 12.89 8.81
C HIS A 31 -4.83 13.02 7.93
N ALA A 32 -4.81 12.44 6.72
CA ALA A 32 -5.94 12.49 5.80
C ALA A 32 -7.19 11.80 6.35
N SER A 33 -7.02 10.67 7.04
CA SER A 33 -8.13 9.97 7.71
C SER A 33 -8.76 10.85 8.79
N ARG A 34 -7.96 11.59 9.58
CA ARG A 34 -8.47 12.55 10.57
C ARG A 34 -9.24 13.72 9.93
N MET A 35 -9.03 13.99 8.65
CA MET A 35 -9.75 15.01 7.87
C MET A 35 -11.03 14.45 7.22
N GLY A 36 -11.37 13.18 7.43
CA GLY A 36 -12.58 12.55 6.90
C GLY A 36 -12.40 11.84 5.56
N ALA A 37 -11.16 11.61 5.13
CA ALA A 37 -10.89 10.78 3.95
C ALA A 37 -10.89 9.29 4.31
N ASP A 38 -11.33 8.45 3.38
CA ASP A 38 -10.99 7.03 3.42
C ASP A 38 -9.53 6.86 3.01
N THR A 39 -8.82 5.94 3.67
CA THR A 39 -7.39 5.75 3.39
C THR A 39 -7.04 4.28 3.25
N LEU A 40 -6.12 3.99 2.32
CA LEU A 40 -5.61 2.65 2.06
C LEU A 40 -4.10 2.72 1.88
N MET A 41 -3.36 1.86 2.58
CA MET A 41 -1.91 1.72 2.42
C MET A 41 -1.62 0.46 1.60
N LEU A 42 -0.92 0.62 0.48
CA LEU A 42 -0.40 -0.47 -0.35
C LEU A 42 1.13 -0.41 -0.31
N ALA A 43 1.74 -1.26 0.51
CA ALA A 43 3.19 -1.30 0.71
C ALA A 43 3.68 -2.69 1.11
N GLY A 44 5.00 -2.90 1.05
CA GLY A 44 5.63 -4.11 1.58
C GLY A 44 5.08 -5.38 0.91
N PRO A 45 4.66 -6.40 1.69
CA PRO A 45 4.11 -7.66 1.16
C PRO A 45 2.90 -7.51 0.25
N ALA A 46 2.10 -6.45 0.39
CA ALA A 46 0.97 -6.18 -0.51
C ALA A 46 1.42 -5.89 -1.95
N LEU A 47 2.71 -5.58 -2.15
CA LEU A 47 3.35 -5.35 -3.44
C LEU A 47 4.30 -6.50 -3.84
N GLU A 48 4.29 -7.64 -3.12
CA GLU A 48 5.03 -8.85 -3.52
C GLU A 48 4.35 -9.51 -4.72
N MET A 49 4.59 -8.92 -5.89
CA MET A 49 4.14 -9.44 -7.17
C MET A 49 5.17 -10.46 -7.69
N PRO A 50 4.76 -11.67 -8.13
CA PRO A 50 5.66 -12.74 -8.56
C PRO A 50 6.69 -12.31 -9.63
N PHE A 51 6.35 -11.33 -10.47
CA PHE A 51 7.23 -10.83 -11.53
C PHE A 51 8.38 -9.94 -11.04
N TYR A 52 8.25 -9.33 -9.84
CA TYR A 52 9.23 -8.38 -9.30
C TYR A 52 10.07 -8.95 -8.16
N ALA A 53 9.82 -10.22 -7.78
CA ALA A 53 10.55 -10.93 -6.75
C ALA A 53 11.16 -12.21 -7.35
N PRO A 54 12.40 -12.18 -7.88
CA PRO A 54 13.03 -13.33 -8.54
C PRO A 54 13.13 -14.60 -7.67
N ARG A 55 13.00 -14.46 -6.33
CA ARG A 55 12.98 -15.56 -5.37
C ARG A 55 11.60 -16.19 -5.15
N ILE A 56 10.52 -15.61 -5.66
CA ILE A 56 9.15 -16.15 -5.56
C ILE A 56 8.88 -16.95 -6.83
N LEU A 57 9.26 -18.23 -6.82
CA LEU A 57 8.86 -19.18 -7.87
C LEU A 57 7.41 -19.63 -7.59
N ALA A 58 6.43 -18.83 -7.97
CA ALA A 58 5.03 -19.26 -7.88
C ALA A 58 4.72 -20.25 -9.02
N ALA A 59 4.69 -21.55 -8.69
CA ALA A 59 4.22 -22.58 -9.60
C ALA A 59 2.74 -22.31 -9.93
N HIS A 60 2.47 -21.82 -11.14
CA HIS A 60 1.11 -21.75 -11.68
C HIS A 60 0.55 -23.18 -11.85
N ARG A 61 -0.16 -23.70 -10.83
CA ARG A 61 -1.03 -24.87 -11.04
C ARG A 61 -2.23 -24.43 -11.86
N ARG A 62 -2.22 -24.83 -13.14
CA ARG A 62 -3.40 -24.79 -14.01
C ARG A 62 -4.41 -25.81 -13.49
N LEU A 63 -5.64 -25.36 -13.24
CA LEU A 63 -6.82 -26.21 -13.23
C LEU A 63 -7.21 -26.52 -14.67
#